data_AF-A0A4P5QMH3-F1
#
_entry.id   AF-A0A4P5QMH3-F1
#
_cell.length_a   1.000
_cell.length_b   1.000
_cell.length_c   1.000
_cell.angle_alpha   90.00
_cell.angle_beta   90.00
_cell.angle_gamma   90.00
#
_symmetry.space_group_name_H-M   'P 1'
#
loop_
_entity.id
_entity.type
_entity.pdbx_description
1 polymer ?
#
loop_
_entity_poly.entity_id
_entity_poly.type
_entity_poly.pdbx_seq_one_letter_code
_entity_poly.pdbx_strand_id
1 'polypeptide(L)'
;MNKAAKVAKVPMKRESREWPASLPTALERDTLLTPEWVAESVVQEAERYLGADLPPGYAERLAAKAHHLYPRHKHFHKMLNRPGNRGRHNLYVYMRHWTCSWLKRERYALYKKLPWSFALGVALYSRRVRTPEPGRSKGVNQGTD
;
A
#
# COMPACT_ATOMS: atom_id res chain seq x y z
N MET A 1 -17.08 -35.80 -47.29
CA MET A 1 -17.26 -34.55 -46.53
C MET A 1 -16.63 -34.75 -45.16
N ASN A 2 -15.65 -33.93 -44.76
CA ASN A 2 -15.29 -33.66 -43.36
C ASN A 2 -14.32 -32.46 -43.34
N LYS A 3 -14.83 -31.29 -42.90
CA LYS A 3 -14.02 -30.08 -42.68
C LYS A 3 -13.36 -30.19 -41.30
N ALA A 4 -12.04 -30.36 -41.28
CA ALA A 4 -11.26 -30.17 -40.07
C ALA A 4 -11.32 -28.69 -39.66
N ALA A 5 -11.93 -28.42 -38.50
CA ALA A 5 -11.90 -27.10 -37.89
C ALA A 5 -10.46 -26.79 -37.44
N LYS A 6 -9.79 -25.87 -38.15
CA LYS A 6 -8.54 -25.28 -37.67
C LYS A 6 -8.86 -24.48 -36.40
N VAL A 7 -8.42 -24.96 -35.24
CA VAL A 7 -8.34 -24.17 -34.01
C VAL A 7 -7.38 -23.02 -34.29
N ALA A 8 -7.93 -21.83 -34.52
CA ALA A 8 -7.16 -20.63 -34.72
C ALA A 8 -6.41 -20.31 -33.43
N LYS A 9 -5.08 -20.44 -33.44
CA LYS A 9 -4.23 -19.93 -32.36
C LYS A 9 -4.42 -18.42 -32.31
N VAL A 10 -5.12 -17.92 -31.29
CA VAL A 10 -5.18 -16.49 -30.99
C VAL A 10 -3.74 -16.02 -30.78
N PRO A 11 -3.26 -15.00 -31.52
CA PRO A 11 -1.90 -14.52 -31.32
C PRO A 11 -1.81 -13.87 -29.93
N MET A 12 -1.03 -14.49 -29.04
CA MET A 12 -0.72 -14.14 -27.64
C MET A 12 -0.52 -12.63 -27.35
N LYS A 13 -0.11 -11.85 -28.36
CA LYS A 13 0.01 -10.38 -28.29
C LYS A 13 -1.34 -9.64 -28.14
N ARG A 14 -2.46 -10.22 -28.59
CA ARG A 14 -3.80 -9.63 -28.48
C ARG A 14 -4.36 -9.78 -27.06
N GLU A 15 -4.33 -11.00 -26.53
CA GLU A 15 -4.76 -11.30 -25.15
C GLU A 15 -4.02 -10.45 -24.12
N SER A 16 -2.72 -10.21 -24.34
CA SER A 16 -1.88 -9.38 -23.45
C SER A 16 -2.35 -7.91 -23.32
N ARG A 17 -3.07 -7.38 -24.32
CA ARG A 17 -3.61 -6.00 -24.29
C ARG A 17 -5.08 -5.95 -23.88
N GLU A 18 -5.81 -7.03 -24.10
CA GLU A 18 -7.23 -7.15 -23.76
C GLU A 18 -7.44 -7.29 -22.25
N TRP A 19 -6.55 -8.02 -21.55
CA TRP A 19 -6.66 -8.18 -20.10
C TRP A 19 -6.58 -6.86 -19.33
N PRO A 20 -5.56 -5.98 -19.52
CA PRO A 20 -5.53 -4.69 -18.82
C PRO A 20 -6.75 -3.84 -19.12
N ALA A 21 -7.25 -3.82 -20.37
CA ALA A 21 -8.43 -3.04 -20.74
C ALA A 21 -9.72 -3.49 -20.01
N SER A 22 -9.77 -4.75 -19.55
CA SER A 22 -10.89 -5.30 -18.79
C SER A 22 -10.94 -4.85 -17.33
N LEU A 23 -9.88 -4.21 -16.82
CA LEU A 23 -9.82 -3.78 -15.43
C LEU A 23 -10.78 -2.61 -15.16
N PRO A 24 -11.43 -2.58 -13.99
CA PRO A 24 -12.59 -1.71 -13.76
C PRO A 24 -12.19 -0.23 -13.68
N THR A 25 -11.01 0.09 -13.14
CA THR A 25 -10.60 1.49 -12.93
C THR A 25 -9.45 1.93 -13.84
N ALA A 26 -9.38 3.23 -14.13
CA ALA A 26 -8.28 3.80 -14.92
C ALA A 26 -6.91 3.55 -14.27
N LEU A 27 -6.85 3.57 -12.93
CA LEU A 27 -5.63 3.28 -12.18
C LEU A 27 -5.12 1.87 -12.50
N GLU A 28 -6.00 0.87 -12.40
CA GLU A 28 -5.64 -0.52 -12.64
C GLU A 28 -5.30 -0.76 -14.11
N ARG A 29 -6.07 -0.20 -15.06
CA ARG A 29 -5.81 -0.34 -16.50
C ARG A 29 -4.41 0.14 -16.90
N ASP A 30 -3.99 1.29 -16.36
CA ASP A 30 -2.75 1.94 -16.76
C ASP A 30 -1.53 1.38 -16.02
N THR A 31 -1.70 0.96 -14.76
CA THR A 31 -0.58 0.66 -13.86
C THR A 31 -0.50 -0.80 -13.43
N LEU A 32 -1.57 -1.57 -13.62
CA LEU A 32 -1.75 -2.93 -13.08
C LEU A 32 -1.60 -3.03 -11.56
N LEU A 33 -1.67 -1.89 -10.85
CA LEU A 33 -1.70 -1.86 -9.39
C LEU A 33 -3.12 -2.10 -8.91
N THR A 34 -3.27 -2.84 -7.82
CA THR A 34 -4.54 -3.06 -7.13
C THR A 34 -4.54 -2.28 -5.81
N PRO A 35 -5.16 -1.08 -5.76
CA PRO A 35 -5.11 -0.22 -4.57
C PRO A 35 -5.62 -0.87 -3.30
N GLU A 36 -6.59 -1.76 -3.41
CA GLU A 36 -7.21 -2.50 -2.31
C GLU A 36 -6.17 -3.32 -1.55
N TRP A 37 -5.34 -4.09 -2.26
CA TRP A 37 -4.29 -4.91 -1.66
C TRP A 37 -3.21 -4.06 -0.99
N VAL A 38 -2.86 -2.92 -1.60
CA VAL A 38 -1.87 -2.00 -1.03
C VAL A 38 -2.43 -1.31 0.21
N ALA A 39 -3.71 -0.92 0.19
CA ALA A 39 -4.39 -0.31 1.32
C ALA A 39 -4.49 -1.27 2.50
N GLU A 40 -4.94 -2.51 2.25
CA GLU A 40 -5.00 -3.56 3.26
C GLU A 40 -3.62 -3.84 3.87
N SER A 41 -2.59 -3.96 3.02
CA SER A 41 -1.21 -4.15 3.49
C SER A 41 -0.75 -3.03 4.43
N VAL A 42 -1.09 -1.76 4.12
CA VAL A 42 -0.72 -0.59 4.92
C VAL A 42 -1.50 -0.54 6.24
N VAL A 43 -2.79 -0.89 6.22
CA VAL A 43 -3.63 -0.97 7.43
C VAL A 43 -3.08 -2.03 8.38
N GLN A 44 -2.89 -3.26 7.89
CA GLN A 44 -2.34 -4.35 8.69
C GLN A 44 -0.92 -4.05 9.20
N GLU A 45 -0.10 -3.34 8.42
CA GLU A 45 1.23 -2.88 8.85
C GLU A 45 1.14 -1.97 10.07
N ALA A 46 0.24 -0.98 10.04
CA ALA A 46 0.01 -0.06 11.14
C ALA A 46 -0.60 -0.76 12.37
N GLU A 47 -1.58 -1.64 12.16
CA GLU A 47 -2.23 -2.41 13.24
C GLU A 47 -1.24 -3.30 13.99
N ARG A 48 -0.42 -4.07 13.25
CA ARG A 48 0.64 -4.90 13.83
C ARG A 48 1.61 -4.07 14.66
N TYR A 49 2.00 -2.89 14.18
CA TYR A 49 2.93 -2.02 14.90
C TYR A 49 2.29 -1.41 16.16
N LEU A 50 1.01 -1.04 16.08
CA LEU A 50 0.28 -0.41 17.18
C LEU A 50 -0.21 -1.41 18.23
N GLY A 51 -0.30 -2.70 17.88
CA GLY A 51 -0.94 -3.72 18.70
C GLY A 51 -2.43 -3.46 18.90
N ALA A 52 -3.08 -2.81 17.93
CA ALA A 52 -4.47 -2.40 17.99
C ALA A 52 -5.07 -2.25 16.59
N ASP A 53 -6.36 -2.56 16.46
CA ASP A 53 -7.09 -2.43 15.20
C ASP A 53 -7.32 -0.95 14.83
N LEU A 54 -7.26 -0.67 13.54
CA LEU A 54 -7.68 0.61 12.99
C LEU A 54 -9.21 0.65 12.86
N PRO A 55 -9.82 1.85 12.77
CA PRO A 55 -11.25 1.94 12.54
C PRO A 55 -11.67 1.17 11.27
N PRO A 56 -12.82 0.48 11.28
CA PRO A 56 -13.32 -0.23 10.11
C PRO A 56 -13.43 0.68 8.89
N GLY A 57 -13.21 0.13 7.70
CA GLY A 57 -13.31 0.89 6.45
C GLY A 57 -12.04 1.66 6.06
N TYR A 58 -10.95 1.59 6.84
CA TYR A 58 -9.72 2.34 6.53
C TYR A 58 -9.11 1.92 5.20
N ALA A 59 -9.04 0.62 4.91
CA ALA A 59 -8.47 0.11 3.67
C ALA A 59 -9.31 0.54 2.45
N GLU A 60 -10.63 0.40 2.57
CA GLU A 60 -11.62 0.76 1.57
C GLU A 60 -11.56 2.26 1.26
N ARG A 61 -11.50 3.11 2.29
CA ARG A 61 -11.35 4.57 2.12
C ARG A 61 -10.04 4.93 1.43
N LEU A 62 -8.93 4.26 1.76
CA LEU A 62 -7.63 4.50 1.12
C LEU A 62 -7.66 4.12 -0.37
N ALA A 63 -8.20 2.95 -0.70
CA ALA A 63 -8.36 2.48 -2.07
C ALA A 63 -9.27 3.42 -2.87
N ALA A 64 -10.43 3.77 -2.32
CA ALA A 64 -11.36 4.72 -2.92
C ALA A 64 -10.72 6.09 -3.17
N LYS A 65 -9.88 6.57 -2.24
CA LYS A 65 -9.14 7.82 -2.42
C LYS A 65 -8.11 7.72 -3.56
N ALA A 66 -7.40 6.60 -3.68
CA ALA A 66 -6.46 6.38 -4.79
C ALA A 66 -7.19 6.40 -6.13
N HIS A 67 -8.29 5.65 -6.26
CA HIS A 67 -9.14 5.64 -7.44
C HIS A 67 -9.69 7.02 -7.78
N HIS A 68 -10.13 7.77 -6.78
CA HIS A 68 -10.65 9.12 -6.96
C HIS A 68 -9.58 10.11 -7.46
N LEU A 69 -8.39 10.07 -6.88
CA LEU A 69 -7.30 11.00 -7.20
C LEU A 69 -6.60 10.68 -8.51
N TYR A 70 -6.54 9.41 -8.91
CA TYR A 70 -5.80 8.97 -10.09
C TYR A 70 -6.12 9.73 -11.38
N PRO A 71 -7.39 9.83 -11.83
CA PRO A 71 -7.71 10.58 -13.05
C PRO A 71 -7.68 12.10 -12.87
N ARG A 72 -7.68 12.61 -11.62
CA ARG A 72 -7.87 14.04 -11.31
C ARG A 72 -6.57 14.77 -11.01
N HIS A 73 -5.58 14.10 -10.45
CA HIS A 73 -4.38 14.74 -9.92
C HIS A 73 -3.13 14.36 -10.72
N LYS A 74 -2.72 15.28 -11.62
CA LYS A 74 -1.63 15.06 -12.59
C LYS A 74 -0.34 14.52 -11.96
N HIS A 75 0.08 15.06 -10.81
CA HIS A 75 1.30 14.60 -10.15
C HIS A 75 1.14 13.18 -9.59
N PHE A 76 -0.02 12.86 -9.00
CA PHE A 76 -0.26 11.52 -8.43
C PHE A 76 -0.32 10.47 -9.54
N HIS A 77 -1.02 10.78 -10.64
CA HIS A 77 -1.04 10.00 -11.86
C HIS A 77 0.37 9.74 -12.41
N LYS A 78 1.19 10.80 -12.56
CA LYS A 78 2.58 10.69 -13.02
C LYS A 78 3.43 9.81 -12.10
N MET A 79 3.23 9.89 -10.79
CA MET A 79 4.01 9.11 -9.82
C MET A 79 3.65 7.62 -9.86
N LEU A 80 2.38 7.28 -10.08
CA LEU A 80 1.94 5.89 -10.19
C LEU A 80 2.35 5.22 -11.51
N ASN A 81 2.44 5.96 -12.60
CA ASN A 81 2.89 5.45 -13.91
C ASN A 81 4.42 5.35 -14.05
N ARG A 82 5.19 5.50 -12.96
CA ARG A 82 6.66 5.37 -13.05
C ARG A 82 7.06 3.91 -13.31
N PRO A 83 8.07 3.68 -14.16
CA PRO A 83 8.45 2.34 -14.60
C PRO A 83 9.01 1.47 -13.46
N GLY A 84 8.81 0.16 -13.62
CA GLY A 84 9.20 -0.87 -12.66
C GLY A 84 8.40 -0.77 -11.36
N ASN A 85 9.04 -1.09 -10.23
CA ASN A 85 8.39 -1.10 -8.92
C ASN A 85 8.15 0.30 -8.32
N ARG A 86 8.48 1.38 -9.04
CA ARG A 86 8.38 2.75 -8.52
C ARG A 86 6.93 3.21 -8.35
N GLY A 87 6.04 2.87 -9.29
CA GLY A 87 4.61 3.15 -9.18
C GLY A 87 4.01 2.57 -7.90
N ARG A 88 4.25 1.27 -7.69
CA ARG A 88 3.85 0.55 -6.46
C ARG A 88 4.44 1.20 -5.20
N HIS A 89 5.74 1.52 -5.21
CA HIS A 89 6.39 2.17 -4.06
C HIS A 89 5.73 3.51 -3.73
N ASN A 90 5.43 4.33 -4.74
CA ASN A 90 4.75 5.60 -4.53
C ASN A 90 3.35 5.43 -3.96
N LEU A 91 2.59 4.42 -4.41
CA LEU A 91 1.27 4.12 -3.86
C LEU A 91 1.34 3.82 -2.34
N TYR A 92 2.30 2.98 -1.94
CA TYR A 92 2.57 2.73 -0.52
C TYR A 92 2.91 4.00 0.26
N VAL A 93 3.76 4.88 -0.30
CA VAL A 93 4.13 6.15 0.34
C VAL A 93 2.89 7.02 0.56
N TYR A 94 2.05 7.19 -0.46
CA TYR A 94 0.83 7.99 -0.35
C TYR A 94 -0.15 7.40 0.67
N MET A 95 -0.37 6.09 0.65
CA MET A 95 -1.31 5.44 1.56
C MET A 95 -0.85 5.54 3.02
N ARG A 96 0.43 5.31 3.32
CA ARG A 96 0.96 5.50 4.69
C ARG A 96 0.81 6.95 5.16
N HIS A 97 1.13 7.91 4.29
CA HIS A 97 0.95 9.33 4.60
C HIS A 97 -0.52 9.68 4.90
N TRP A 98 -1.46 9.15 4.12
CA TRP A 98 -2.89 9.35 4.36
C TRP A 98 -3.36 8.67 5.63
N THR A 99 -2.93 7.43 5.91
CA THR A 99 -3.23 6.72 7.17
C THR A 99 -2.80 7.56 8.37
N CYS A 100 -1.57 8.09 8.37
CA CYS A 100 -1.11 9.01 9.41
C CYS A 100 -2.00 10.25 9.54
N SER A 101 -2.33 10.88 8.41
CA SER A 101 -3.12 12.10 8.38
C SER A 101 -4.54 11.89 8.91
N TRP A 102 -5.15 10.73 8.63
CA TRP A 102 -6.47 10.35 9.15
C TRP A 102 -6.41 9.97 10.62
N LEU A 103 -5.42 9.17 11.04
CA LEU A 103 -5.21 8.86 12.45
C LEU A 103 -5.01 10.11 13.29
N LYS A 104 -4.25 11.10 12.80
CA LYS A 104 -4.08 12.38 13.51
C LYS A 104 -5.41 13.08 13.78
N ARG A 105 -6.38 12.95 12.87
CA ARG A 105 -7.69 13.59 12.96
C ARG A 105 -8.70 12.77 13.76
N GLU A 106 -8.69 11.45 13.59
CA GLU A 106 -9.77 10.56 14.06
C GLU A 106 -9.38 9.79 15.34
N ARG A 107 -8.09 9.47 15.51
CA ARG A 107 -7.56 8.62 16.59
C ARG A 107 -6.18 9.09 17.03
N TYR A 108 -6.10 10.32 17.55
CA TYR A 108 -4.82 10.99 17.86
C TYR A 108 -3.89 10.16 18.79
N ALA A 109 -4.47 9.39 19.72
CA ALA A 109 -3.70 8.51 20.60
C ALA A 109 -2.92 7.42 19.84
N LEU A 110 -3.48 6.86 18.77
CA LEU A 110 -2.78 5.91 17.90
C LEU A 110 -1.74 6.62 17.03
N TYR A 111 -2.09 7.79 16.47
CA TYR A 111 -1.15 8.61 15.69
C TYR A 111 0.14 8.91 16.45
N LYS A 112 0.05 9.28 17.74
CA LYS A 112 1.22 9.64 18.57
C LYS A 112 2.20 8.48 18.77
N LYS A 113 1.74 7.23 18.64
CA LYS A 113 2.58 6.03 18.79
C LYS A 113 3.32 5.68 17.50
N LEU A 114 2.88 6.17 16.34
CA LEU A 114 3.53 5.90 15.06
C LEU A 114 4.83 6.71 14.93
N PRO A 115 5.90 6.11 14.37
CA PRO A 115 7.12 6.83 14.10
C PRO A 115 6.88 7.87 13.00
N TRP A 116 7.52 9.03 13.11
CA TRP A 116 7.42 10.11 12.13
C TRP A 116 7.74 9.66 10.69
N SER A 117 8.68 8.73 10.53
CA SER A 117 9.07 8.17 9.24
C SER A 117 7.92 7.48 8.49
N PHE A 118 6.92 6.95 9.19
CA PHE A 118 5.74 6.35 8.58
C PHE A 118 4.89 7.39 7.85
N ALA A 119 4.75 8.59 8.41
CA ALA A 119 4.08 9.71 7.74
C ALA A 119 4.80 10.17 6.47
N LEU A 120 6.10 9.85 6.35
CA LEU A 120 6.92 10.07 5.15
C LEU A 120 6.91 8.87 4.19
N GLY A 121 6.10 7.84 4.46
CA GLY A 121 5.94 6.67 3.59
C GLY A 121 6.92 5.53 3.83
N VAL A 122 7.78 5.62 4.86
CA VAL A 122 8.70 4.55 5.23
C VAL A 122 7.94 3.42 5.91
N ALA A 123 8.22 2.17 5.52
CA ALA A 123 7.59 1.02 6.15
C ALA A 123 8.09 0.81 7.59
N LEU A 124 7.17 0.49 8.50
CA LEU A 124 7.37 0.30 9.94
C LEU A 124 8.34 -0.84 10.27
N TYR A 125 8.41 -1.85 9.40
CA TYR A 125 9.30 -3.01 9.54
C TYR A 125 10.47 -2.99 8.55
N SER A 126 10.77 -1.82 7.96
CA SER A 126 11.98 -1.68 7.16
C SER A 126 13.21 -1.63 8.06
N ARG A 127 14.37 -2.12 7.61
CA ARG A 127 15.65 -2.03 8.36
C ARG A 127 16.00 -0.62 8.86
N ARG A 128 15.40 0.43 8.27
CA ARG A 128 15.60 1.83 8.65
C ARG A 128 14.80 2.24 9.90
N VAL A 129 13.72 1.53 10.20
CA VAL A 129 12.93 1.69 11.41
C VAL A 129 13.35 0.57 12.35
N ARG A 130 14.37 0.82 13.18
CA ARG A 130 14.65 -0.11 14.30
C ARG A 130 13.46 0.00 15.25
N THR A 131 12.69 -1.07 15.35
CA THR A 131 11.76 -1.26 16.47
C THR A 131 12.54 -1.15 17.78
N PRO A 132 12.05 -0.43 18.80
CA PRO A 132 12.52 -0.68 20.15
C PRO A 132 12.14 -2.11 20.51
N GLU A 133 13.14 -2.98 20.68
CA GLU A 133 12.98 -4.34 21.20
C GLU A 133 12.11 -4.30 22.47
N PRO A 134 10.98 -5.04 22.54
CA PRO A 134 10.29 -5.22 23.79
C PRO A 134 11.14 -6.13 24.68
N GLY A 135 11.88 -5.53 25.62
CA GLY A 135 12.41 -6.28 26.77
C GLY A 135 13.92 -6.37 26.94
N ARG A 136 14.72 -5.34 26.59
CA ARG A 136 16.02 -5.19 27.26
C ARG A 136 15.81 -4.51 28.61
N SER A 137 15.41 -5.29 29.61
CA SER A 137 15.59 -4.96 31.01
C SER A 137 17.03 -4.47 31.18
N LYS A 138 17.20 -3.19 31.55
CA LYS A 138 18.47 -2.73 32.09
C LYS A 138 18.71 -3.57 33.34
N GLY A 139 19.70 -4.44 33.27
CA GLY A 139 20.19 -5.15 34.45
C GLY A 139 20.43 -4.12 35.54
N VAL A 140 19.68 -4.28 36.63
CA VAL A 140 19.99 -3.67 37.92
C VAL A 140 21.38 -4.17 38.27
N ASN A 141 22.39 -3.29 38.21
CA ASN A 141 23.62 -3.54 38.94
C ASN A 141 23.29 -3.35 40.42
N GLN A 142 23.03 -4.47 41.09
CA GLN A 142 23.12 -4.53 42.54
C GLN A 142 24.57 -4.18 42.92
N GLY A 143 24.70 -3.36 43.96
CA GLY A 143 25.99 -3.01 44.51
C GLY A 143 26.76 -4.22 44.99
N THR A 144 28.07 -4.06 45.04
CA THR A 144 28.96 -4.80 45.93
C THR A 144 29.82 -3.77 46.62
N ASP A 145 29.89 -3.93 47.94
CA ASP A 145 30.63 -3.15 48.94
C ASP A 145 32.10 -2.88 48.58
#